data_AF-A0A1I1HJ03-F1
#
_entry.id   AF-A0A1I1HJ03-F1
#
_cell.length_a   1.000
_cell.length_b   1.000
_cell.length_c   1.000
_cell.angle_alpha   90.00
_cell.angle_beta   90.00
_cell.angle_gamma   90.00
#
_symmetry.space_group_name_H-M   'P 1'
#
loop_
_entity.id
_entity.type
_entity.pdbx_description
1 polymer ?
#
loop_
_entity_poly.entity_id
_entity_poly.type
_entity_poly.pdbx_seq_one_letter_code
_entity_poly.pdbx_strand_id
1 'polypeptide(L)'
;MNYVFRCDANTQVGLGHFTRCLTLANALKKIAALDETNINCIFIMAEPSVDINLNIKKSQHQLLTIKTPSDGEFNNNIDANNCIEELKNENITPNWIIIDQYQLTPTWWQNFNKSSTKLMLLNDPGLAIEGIDCIWDPAATNADVYSALSNRPILLLGPEYILLRPEFLSQTRSYQTPEVNEKINILISIGATDPLNTGGKLIYWLLELMPNLNITLMGTSSNPHIKRLKSTFKNSINFEINSQCIAKIMTKQHLIITAAGNMLWEAFSLGVPCAIVKTCENQQRNINLVTNVMEGIYLGEELTLNKQAVVHTLLTLIKHKDKLSLLSDLAHKLCDGAGSLRVAKSLLASQKPSKEGKHD
;
A
#
# COMPACT_ATOMS: atom_id res chain seq x y z
N MET A 1 -25.49 -2.35 -5.80
CA MET A 1 -24.77 -1.04 -5.74
C MET A 1 -23.52 -1.11 -6.57
N ASN A 2 -23.09 0.00 -7.19
CA ASN A 2 -21.90 0.06 -8.04
C ASN A 2 -20.80 0.89 -7.38
N TYR A 3 -19.64 0.26 -7.16
CA TYR A 3 -18.42 0.86 -6.66
C TYR A 3 -17.42 0.95 -7.81
N VAL A 4 -17.12 2.16 -8.26
CA VAL A 4 -16.27 2.42 -9.42
C VAL A 4 -14.88 2.85 -8.95
N PHE A 5 -13.84 2.18 -9.39
CA PHE A 5 -12.45 2.48 -9.08
C PHE A 5 -11.79 3.16 -10.27
N ARG A 6 -11.37 4.41 -10.13
CA ARG A 6 -10.54 5.10 -11.12
C ARG A 6 -9.09 5.07 -10.64
N CYS A 7 -8.30 4.18 -11.21
CA CYS A 7 -6.87 4.05 -10.96
C CYS A 7 -6.16 3.59 -12.23
N ASP A 8 -4.89 3.96 -12.38
CA ASP A 8 -4.04 3.44 -13.46
C ASP A 8 -2.88 2.62 -12.88
N ALA A 9 -2.37 1.70 -13.69
CA ALA A 9 -1.16 0.96 -13.35
C ALA A 9 -0.42 0.59 -14.63
N ASN A 10 0.83 1.07 -14.72
CA ASN A 10 1.74 0.82 -15.83
C ASN A 10 3.18 0.79 -15.30
N THR A 11 4.16 0.64 -16.19
CA THR A 11 5.59 0.57 -15.80
C THR A 11 6.12 1.87 -15.17
N GLN A 12 5.51 3.02 -15.46
CA GLN A 12 5.92 4.33 -14.92
C GLN A 12 5.25 4.63 -13.57
N VAL A 13 3.95 4.37 -13.45
CA VAL A 13 3.13 4.59 -12.24
C VAL A 13 3.34 3.50 -11.20
N GLY A 14 3.74 2.30 -11.62
CA GLY A 14 3.86 1.12 -10.78
C GLY A 14 2.51 0.44 -10.52
N LEU A 15 2.55 -0.67 -9.78
CA LEU A 15 1.36 -1.51 -9.48
C LEU A 15 0.69 -1.18 -8.13
N GLY A 16 1.20 -0.17 -7.41
CA GLY A 16 0.75 0.15 -6.05
C GLY A 16 -0.74 0.51 -5.99
N HIS A 17 -1.16 1.46 -6.83
CA HIS A 17 -2.54 1.93 -6.96
C HIS A 17 -3.51 0.78 -7.27
N PHE A 18 -3.22 0.01 -8.32
CA PHE A 18 -4.02 -1.16 -8.69
C PHE A 18 -4.13 -2.18 -7.54
N THR A 19 -3.01 -2.51 -6.88
CA THR A 19 -2.99 -3.54 -5.85
C THR A 19 -3.85 -3.17 -4.64
N ARG A 20 -3.81 -1.91 -4.20
CA ARG A 20 -4.63 -1.44 -3.07
C ARG A 20 -6.11 -1.27 -3.44
N CYS A 21 -6.41 -0.80 -4.65
CA CYS A 21 -7.79 -0.75 -5.15
C CYS A 21 -8.40 -2.14 -5.30
N LEU A 22 -7.66 -3.11 -5.85
CA LEU A 22 -8.10 -4.51 -5.93
C LEU A 22 -8.35 -5.11 -4.54
N THR A 23 -7.48 -4.79 -3.59
CA THR A 23 -7.62 -5.21 -2.19
C THR A 23 -8.91 -4.66 -1.57
N LEU A 24 -9.21 -3.36 -1.76
CA LEU A 24 -10.44 -2.76 -1.27
C LEU A 24 -11.69 -3.33 -1.96
N ALA A 25 -11.67 -3.51 -3.28
CA ALA A 25 -12.76 -4.14 -4.03
C ALA A 25 -13.08 -5.56 -3.52
N ASN A 26 -12.04 -6.35 -3.26
CA ASN A 26 -12.19 -7.69 -2.67
C ASN A 26 -12.79 -7.63 -1.25
N ALA A 27 -12.35 -6.68 -0.42
CA ALA A 27 -12.89 -6.50 0.92
C ALA A 27 -14.36 -6.07 0.90
N LEU A 28 -14.74 -5.15 0.01
CA LEU A 28 -16.14 -4.74 -0.20
C LEU A 28 -17.03 -5.92 -0.57
N LYS A 29 -16.64 -6.73 -1.57
CA LYS A 29 -17.42 -7.92 -1.95
C LYS A 29 -17.55 -8.91 -0.81
N LYS A 30 -16.46 -9.14 -0.08
CA LYS A 30 -16.46 -10.06 1.06
C LYS A 30 -17.45 -9.63 2.14
N ILE A 31 -17.46 -8.35 2.53
CA ILE A 31 -18.40 -7.85 3.54
C ILE A 31 -19.83 -7.84 3.00
N ALA A 32 -20.03 -7.39 1.76
CA ALA A 32 -21.36 -7.34 1.14
C ALA A 32 -22.00 -8.73 1.03
N ALA A 33 -21.21 -9.78 0.74
CA ALA A 33 -21.69 -11.16 0.72
C ALA A 33 -22.15 -11.66 2.11
N LEU A 34 -21.54 -11.19 3.20
CA LEU A 34 -21.98 -11.52 4.57
C LEU A 34 -23.29 -10.82 4.93
N ASP A 35 -23.52 -9.64 4.39
CA ASP A 35 -24.72 -8.83 4.60
C ASP A 35 -25.81 -9.08 3.52
N GLU A 36 -25.67 -10.15 2.72
CA GLU A 36 -26.56 -10.50 1.59
C GLU A 36 -26.84 -9.33 0.63
N THR A 37 -25.91 -8.39 0.54
CA THR A 37 -26.04 -7.17 -0.24
C THR A 37 -25.33 -7.36 -1.58
N ASN A 38 -26.05 -7.14 -2.68
CA ASN A 38 -25.44 -7.24 -4.01
C ASN A 38 -24.66 -5.96 -4.36
N ILE A 39 -23.36 -6.11 -4.61
CA ILE A 39 -22.49 -5.04 -5.08
C ILE A 39 -21.70 -5.45 -6.31
N ASN A 40 -21.47 -4.48 -7.18
CA ASN A 40 -20.58 -4.57 -8.32
C ASN A 40 -19.37 -3.68 -8.04
N CYS A 41 -18.17 -4.22 -8.27
CA CYS A 41 -16.94 -3.44 -8.28
C CYS A 41 -16.45 -3.36 -9.73
N ILE A 42 -16.27 -2.14 -10.20
CA ILE A 42 -15.93 -1.82 -11.59
C ILE A 42 -14.65 -1.00 -11.59
N PHE A 43 -13.66 -1.41 -12.36
CA PHE A 43 -12.42 -0.67 -12.56
C PHE A 43 -12.50 0.10 -13.87
N ILE A 44 -12.11 1.37 -13.85
CA ILE A 44 -11.90 2.18 -15.05
C ILE A 44 -10.41 2.52 -15.11
N MET A 45 -9.75 2.02 -16.15
CA MET A 45 -8.29 2.15 -16.31
C MET A 45 -7.95 2.61 -17.73
N ALA A 46 -6.92 3.45 -17.85
CA ALA A 46 -6.29 3.75 -19.12
C ALA A 46 -5.32 2.63 -19.48
N GLU A 47 -5.53 2.01 -20.65
CA GLU A 47 -4.61 1.06 -21.28
C GLU A 47 -4.01 -0.01 -20.32
N PRO A 48 -4.83 -0.78 -19.60
CA PRO A 48 -4.33 -1.75 -18.63
C PRO A 48 -3.57 -2.88 -19.33
N SER A 49 -2.50 -3.37 -18.69
CA SER A 49 -1.77 -4.54 -19.19
C SER A 49 -2.64 -5.81 -19.17
N VAL A 50 -2.24 -6.80 -19.97
CA VAL A 50 -2.91 -8.12 -20.00
C VAL A 50 -2.99 -8.74 -18.60
N ASP A 51 -1.91 -8.63 -17.81
CA ASP A 51 -1.87 -9.17 -16.45
C ASP A 51 -2.87 -8.48 -15.51
N ILE A 52 -3.03 -7.15 -15.62
CA ILE A 52 -4.01 -6.40 -14.83
C ILE A 52 -5.43 -6.88 -15.16
N ASN A 53 -5.74 -7.00 -16.46
CA ASN A 53 -7.04 -7.50 -16.92
C ASN A 53 -7.34 -8.92 -16.38
N LEU A 54 -6.35 -9.82 -16.45
CA LEU A 54 -6.47 -11.17 -15.90
C LEU A 54 -6.71 -11.16 -14.38
N ASN A 55 -6.05 -10.29 -13.63
CA ASN A 55 -6.22 -10.19 -12.17
C ASN A 55 -7.61 -9.66 -11.78
N ILE A 56 -8.14 -8.67 -12.50
CA ILE A 56 -9.49 -8.14 -12.28
C ILE A 56 -10.54 -9.22 -12.56
N LYS A 57 -10.42 -9.92 -13.69
CA LYS A 57 -11.32 -11.03 -14.06
C LYS A 57 -11.28 -12.19 -13.07
N LYS A 58 -10.08 -12.61 -12.65
CA LYS A 58 -9.91 -13.67 -11.62
C LYS A 58 -10.57 -13.29 -10.29
N SER A 59 -10.59 -12.00 -9.95
CA SER A 59 -11.26 -11.45 -8.76
C SER A 59 -12.76 -11.18 -8.98
N GLN A 60 -13.31 -11.61 -10.13
CA GLN A 60 -14.70 -11.47 -10.55
C GLN A 60 -15.19 -10.02 -10.65
N HIS A 61 -14.30 -9.05 -10.82
CA HIS A 61 -14.66 -7.63 -10.99
C HIS A 61 -14.77 -7.26 -12.46
N GLN A 62 -15.45 -6.17 -12.77
CA GLN A 62 -15.58 -5.64 -14.13
C GLN A 62 -14.44 -4.67 -14.43
N LEU A 63 -13.97 -4.66 -15.68
CA LEU A 63 -13.00 -3.70 -16.19
C LEU A 63 -13.60 -2.96 -17.38
N LEU A 64 -13.59 -1.64 -17.31
CA LEU A 64 -13.85 -0.71 -18.42
C LEU A 64 -12.52 -0.04 -18.79
N THR A 65 -12.25 0.05 -20.08
CA THR A 65 -11.01 0.66 -20.57
C THR A 65 -11.32 2.00 -21.19
N ILE A 66 -10.61 3.04 -20.75
CA ILE A 66 -10.66 4.35 -21.40
C ILE A 66 -9.39 4.58 -22.22
N LYS A 67 -9.51 5.43 -23.23
CA LYS A 67 -8.36 5.88 -24.01
C LYS A 67 -7.70 7.08 -23.33
N THR A 68 -6.38 7.12 -23.39
CA THR A 68 -5.59 8.32 -23.08
C THR A 68 -5.56 9.26 -24.28
N PRO A 69 -5.56 10.59 -24.06
CA PRO A 69 -5.38 11.57 -25.14
C PRO A 69 -4.07 11.32 -25.90
N SER A 70 -4.13 11.38 -27.24
CA SER A 70 -2.98 11.12 -28.12
C SER A 70 -1.91 12.20 -28.11
N ASP A 71 -2.23 13.39 -27.60
CA ASP A 71 -1.35 14.54 -27.44
C ASP A 71 -0.46 14.47 -26.19
N GLY A 72 -0.66 13.48 -25.32
CA GLY A 72 0.21 13.16 -24.19
C GLY A 72 0.01 14.04 -22.95
N GLU A 73 -0.83 15.08 -23.02
CA GLU A 73 -1.19 15.87 -21.84
C GLU A 73 -2.44 15.32 -21.15
N PHE A 74 -2.34 15.10 -19.84
CA PHE A 74 -3.46 14.63 -19.06
C PHE A 74 -4.50 15.73 -18.87
N ASN A 75 -5.71 15.51 -19.38
CA ASN A 75 -6.82 16.45 -19.26
C ASN A 75 -7.93 15.86 -18.39
N ASN A 76 -8.20 16.53 -17.27
CA ASN A 76 -9.20 16.10 -16.29
C ASN A 76 -10.63 16.02 -16.86
N ASN A 77 -11.02 16.93 -17.76
CA ASN A 77 -12.36 16.91 -18.35
C ASN A 77 -12.50 15.79 -19.39
N ILE A 78 -11.45 15.56 -20.19
CA ILE A 78 -11.46 14.47 -21.18
C ILE A 78 -11.50 13.11 -20.48
N ASP A 79 -10.65 12.89 -19.47
CA ASP A 79 -10.65 11.63 -18.70
C ASP A 79 -12.01 11.40 -18.02
N ALA A 80 -12.60 12.44 -17.41
CA ALA A 80 -13.92 12.34 -16.79
C ALA A 80 -15.01 11.99 -17.80
N ASN A 81 -15.04 12.65 -18.97
CA ASN A 81 -16.00 12.39 -20.02
C ASN A 81 -15.87 10.97 -20.57
N ASN A 82 -14.65 10.49 -20.79
CA ASN A 82 -14.40 9.10 -21.23
C ASN A 82 -14.91 8.10 -20.18
N CYS A 83 -14.67 8.36 -18.89
CA CYS A 83 -15.21 7.52 -17.81
C CYS A 83 -16.75 7.50 -17.80
N ILE A 84 -17.38 8.67 -17.97
CA ILE A 84 -18.84 8.81 -18.00
C ILE A 84 -19.43 8.10 -19.21
N GLU A 85 -18.78 8.16 -20.37
CA GLU A 85 -19.20 7.47 -21.60
C GLU A 85 -19.17 5.95 -21.41
N GLU A 86 -18.07 5.39 -20.91
CA GLU A 86 -17.97 3.96 -20.63
C GLU A 86 -19.01 3.48 -19.61
N LEU A 87 -19.26 4.27 -18.55
CA LEU A 87 -20.31 3.96 -17.57
C LEU A 87 -21.71 3.97 -18.20
N LYS A 88 -21.99 4.92 -19.11
CA LYS A 88 -23.28 4.97 -19.83
C LYS A 88 -23.45 3.80 -20.79
N ASN A 89 -22.41 3.44 -21.53
CA ASN A 89 -22.42 2.32 -22.48
C ASN A 89 -22.77 1.00 -21.80
N GLU A 90 -22.33 0.82 -20.56
CA GLU A 90 -22.59 -0.36 -19.74
C GLU A 90 -23.82 -0.22 -18.83
N ASN A 91 -24.56 0.89 -18.94
CA ASN A 91 -25.73 1.22 -18.11
C ASN A 91 -25.44 1.18 -16.60
N ILE A 92 -24.27 1.68 -16.19
CA ILE A 92 -23.80 1.71 -14.80
C ILE A 92 -24.02 3.10 -14.21
N THR A 93 -24.85 3.19 -13.17
CA THR A 93 -24.92 4.38 -12.30
C THR A 93 -24.04 4.17 -11.08
N PRO A 94 -22.97 4.96 -10.86
CA PRO A 94 -22.08 4.80 -9.71
C PRO A 94 -22.77 5.24 -8.41
N ASN A 95 -22.65 4.43 -7.35
CA ASN A 95 -23.00 4.84 -5.99
C ASN A 95 -21.79 5.42 -5.25
N TRP A 96 -20.61 4.87 -5.57
CA TRP A 96 -19.32 5.31 -5.08
C TRP A 96 -18.32 5.37 -6.23
N ILE A 97 -17.50 6.43 -6.26
CA ILE A 97 -16.28 6.48 -7.06
C ILE A 97 -15.09 6.57 -6.10
N ILE A 98 -14.21 5.57 -6.15
CA ILE A 98 -12.94 5.51 -5.44
C ILE A 98 -11.85 5.99 -6.40
N ILE A 99 -11.19 7.09 -6.02
CA ILE A 99 -10.21 7.80 -6.83
C ILE A 99 -8.82 7.51 -6.28
N ASP A 100 -7.96 6.94 -7.13
CA ASP A 100 -6.59 6.60 -6.79
C ASP A 100 -5.64 6.94 -7.95
N GLN A 101 -5.52 8.24 -8.21
CA GLN A 101 -4.68 8.81 -9.25
C GLN A 101 -4.29 10.25 -8.86
N TYR A 102 -2.98 10.54 -8.79
CA TYR A 102 -2.43 11.85 -8.42
C TYR A 102 -2.71 13.01 -9.39
N GLN A 103 -2.99 12.74 -10.66
CA GLN A 103 -3.26 13.76 -11.69
C GLN A 103 -4.72 14.22 -11.70
N LEU A 104 -5.59 13.50 -10.97
CA LEU A 104 -7.00 13.83 -10.84
C LEU A 104 -7.21 14.93 -9.81
N THR A 105 -7.97 15.94 -10.20
CA THR A 105 -8.19 17.19 -9.47
C THR A 105 -9.69 17.45 -9.29
N PRO A 106 -10.08 18.47 -8.50
CA PRO A 106 -11.49 18.88 -8.40
C PRO A 106 -12.22 19.02 -9.72
N THR A 107 -11.53 19.50 -10.75
CA THR A 107 -12.06 19.61 -12.11
C THR A 107 -12.60 18.28 -12.64
N TRP A 108 -11.96 17.15 -12.34
CA TRP A 108 -12.41 15.83 -12.82
C TRP A 108 -13.72 15.42 -12.17
N TRP A 109 -13.79 15.39 -10.83
CA TRP A 109 -14.97 14.85 -10.16
C TRP A 109 -16.16 15.81 -10.07
N GLN A 110 -15.98 17.08 -10.43
CA GLN A 110 -17.10 18.01 -10.65
C GLN A 110 -17.99 17.59 -11.84
N ASN A 111 -17.49 16.75 -12.76
CA ASN A 111 -18.27 16.23 -13.88
C ASN A 111 -19.30 15.16 -13.48
N PHE A 112 -19.22 14.61 -12.27
CA PHE A 112 -20.11 13.54 -11.82
C PHE A 112 -21.30 14.06 -11.00
N ASN A 113 -22.44 13.39 -11.13
CA ASN A 113 -23.66 13.76 -10.39
C ASN A 113 -23.52 13.46 -8.89
N LYS A 114 -23.32 14.53 -8.09
CA LYS A 114 -23.17 14.50 -6.63
C LYS A 114 -24.42 14.04 -5.87
N SER A 115 -25.61 14.13 -6.48
CA SER A 115 -26.85 13.68 -5.81
C SER A 115 -26.97 12.16 -5.73
N SER A 116 -26.31 11.43 -6.63
CA SER A 116 -26.37 9.97 -6.72
C SER A 116 -25.05 9.27 -6.40
N THR A 117 -23.95 10.03 -6.33
CA THR A 117 -22.59 9.47 -6.32
C THR A 117 -21.76 10.06 -5.19
N LYS A 118 -21.26 9.20 -4.31
CA LYS A 118 -20.27 9.57 -3.29
C LYS A 118 -18.84 9.36 -3.81
N LEU A 119 -17.91 10.16 -3.33
CA LEU A 119 -16.50 10.10 -3.71
C LEU A 119 -15.60 9.73 -2.54
N MET A 120 -14.69 8.80 -2.79
CA MET A 120 -13.59 8.48 -1.90
C MET A 120 -12.26 8.84 -2.58
N LEU A 121 -11.38 9.54 -1.87
CA LEU A 121 -10.03 9.84 -2.34
C LEU A 121 -8.98 9.09 -1.52
N LEU A 122 -8.06 8.38 -2.21
CA LEU A 122 -6.85 7.82 -1.60
C LEU A 122 -5.75 8.89 -1.60
N ASN A 123 -5.50 9.49 -0.45
CA ASN A 123 -4.82 10.78 -0.31
C ASN A 123 -3.41 10.64 0.28
N ASP A 124 -2.52 9.91 -0.40
CA ASP A 124 -1.10 9.82 0.03
C ASP A 124 -0.40 11.17 0.18
N PRO A 125 -0.69 12.19 -0.66
CA PRO A 125 -0.08 13.52 -0.50
C PRO A 125 -0.57 14.30 0.74
N GLY A 126 -1.73 13.93 1.31
CA GLY A 126 -2.28 14.58 2.51
C GLY A 126 -2.89 15.94 2.23
N LEU A 127 -3.50 16.10 1.06
CA LEU A 127 -4.10 17.36 0.65
C LEU A 127 -5.51 17.50 1.22
N ALA A 128 -5.82 18.66 1.79
CA ALA A 128 -7.18 19.04 2.15
C ALA A 128 -7.92 19.50 0.88
N ILE A 129 -8.87 18.69 0.39
CA ILE A 129 -9.56 18.94 -0.87
C ILE A 129 -11.07 18.89 -0.68
N GLU A 130 -11.75 19.93 -1.14
CA GLU A 130 -13.21 20.05 -1.07
C GLU A 130 -13.95 19.10 -2.01
N GLY A 131 -15.19 18.78 -1.63
CA GLY A 131 -16.10 17.98 -2.46
C GLY A 131 -15.79 16.49 -2.51
N ILE A 132 -15.03 15.95 -1.56
CA ILE A 132 -14.80 14.51 -1.38
C ILE A 132 -15.60 14.02 -0.18
N ASP A 133 -16.35 12.92 -0.29
CA ASP A 133 -17.22 12.41 0.79
C ASP A 133 -16.48 11.51 1.79
N CYS A 134 -15.37 10.91 1.37
CA CYS A 134 -14.51 10.07 2.21
C CYS A 134 -13.02 10.28 1.86
N ILE A 135 -12.20 10.59 2.85
CA ILE A 135 -10.75 10.72 2.70
C ILE A 135 -10.08 9.54 3.38
N TRP A 136 -9.27 8.81 2.63
CA TRP A 136 -8.35 7.80 3.14
C TRP A 136 -6.95 8.37 3.16
N ASP A 137 -6.40 8.57 4.36
CA ASP A 137 -5.03 9.05 4.55
C ASP A 137 -4.38 8.26 5.69
N PRO A 138 -3.69 7.15 5.39
CA PRO A 138 -3.12 6.31 6.42
C PRO A 138 -1.87 6.92 7.08
N ALA A 139 -1.34 8.02 6.53
CA ALA A 139 -0.17 8.72 7.06
C ALA A 139 -0.54 9.90 7.97
N ALA A 140 -1.82 10.28 8.05
CA ALA A 140 -2.33 11.27 8.98
C ALA A 140 -2.64 10.65 10.34
N THR A 141 -2.18 11.27 11.42
CA THR A 141 -2.45 10.83 12.81
C THR A 141 -3.55 11.63 13.50
N ASN A 142 -3.98 12.75 12.91
CA ASN A 142 -5.07 13.57 13.40
C ASN A 142 -5.85 14.21 12.23
N ALA A 143 -6.97 14.84 12.56
CA ALA A 143 -7.88 15.45 11.57
C ALA A 143 -7.59 16.93 11.29
N ASP A 144 -6.53 17.52 11.84
CA ASP A 144 -6.32 18.97 11.84
C ASP A 144 -6.21 19.53 10.41
N VAL A 145 -5.52 18.81 9.52
CA VAL A 145 -5.38 19.18 8.10
C VAL A 145 -6.75 19.24 7.41
N TYR A 146 -7.72 18.46 7.87
CA TYR A 146 -9.06 18.33 7.27
C TYR A 146 -10.13 19.14 8.00
N SER A 147 -9.81 19.81 9.11
CA SER A 147 -10.80 20.51 9.94
C SER A 147 -11.47 21.68 9.22
N ALA A 148 -10.80 22.23 8.21
CA ALA A 148 -11.28 23.35 7.41
C ALA A 148 -12.25 22.93 6.29
N LEU A 149 -12.40 21.62 6.02
CA LEU A 149 -13.25 21.13 4.92
C LEU A 149 -14.73 21.33 5.23
N SER A 150 -15.41 22.06 4.33
CA SER A 150 -16.80 22.48 4.51
C SER A 150 -17.79 21.32 4.61
N ASN A 151 -17.52 20.24 3.87
CA ASN A 151 -18.40 19.09 3.72
C ASN A 151 -18.21 18.00 4.78
N ARG A 152 -17.24 18.15 5.71
CA ARG A 152 -16.95 17.21 6.81
C ARG A 152 -16.92 15.74 6.35
N PRO A 153 -15.93 15.36 5.53
CA PRO A 153 -15.86 14.01 4.97
C PRO A 153 -15.74 12.94 6.05
N ILE A 154 -16.09 11.70 5.70
CA ILE A 154 -15.67 10.54 6.47
C ILE A 154 -14.14 10.49 6.42
N LEU A 155 -13.49 10.52 7.59
CA LEU A 155 -12.04 10.48 7.71
C LEU A 155 -11.59 9.08 8.13
N LEU A 156 -10.82 8.41 7.26
CA LEU A 156 -10.20 7.11 7.51
C LEU A 156 -8.69 7.33 7.63
N LEU A 157 -8.26 7.68 8.83
CA LEU A 157 -6.92 8.19 9.10
C LEU A 157 -6.05 7.20 9.87
N GLY A 158 -4.78 7.18 9.52
CA GLY A 158 -3.77 6.42 10.23
C GLY A 158 -3.64 4.96 9.79
N PRO A 159 -2.61 4.26 10.30
CA PRO A 159 -2.21 2.98 9.73
C PRO A 159 -3.19 1.83 9.96
N GLU A 160 -4.15 2.01 10.88
CA GLU A 160 -5.24 1.05 11.09
C GLU A 160 -6.15 0.90 9.86
N TYR A 161 -6.14 1.86 8.92
CA TYR A 161 -6.90 1.80 7.67
C TYR A 161 -6.06 1.36 6.47
N ILE A 162 -4.79 0.97 6.64
CA ILE A 162 -3.96 0.53 5.52
C ILE A 162 -4.62 -0.62 4.75
N LEU A 163 -4.58 -0.52 3.42
CA LEU A 163 -5.13 -1.52 2.52
C LEU A 163 -4.10 -2.63 2.24
N LEU A 164 -4.17 -3.73 2.97
CA LEU A 164 -3.28 -4.89 2.80
C LEU A 164 -3.98 -6.09 2.18
N ARG A 165 -3.24 -6.85 1.38
CA ARG A 165 -3.73 -8.10 0.78
C ARG A 165 -4.19 -9.08 1.87
N PRO A 166 -5.24 -9.89 1.64
CA PRO A 166 -5.79 -10.79 2.65
C PRO A 166 -4.79 -11.80 3.25
N GLU A 167 -3.71 -12.10 2.54
CA GLU A 167 -2.64 -12.99 3.00
C GLU A 167 -1.91 -12.46 4.24
N PHE A 168 -1.85 -11.14 4.44
CA PHE A 168 -1.20 -10.56 5.62
C PHE A 168 -2.07 -10.75 6.85
N LEU A 169 -3.35 -10.39 6.78
CA LEU A 169 -4.30 -10.56 7.88
C LEU A 169 -4.44 -12.02 8.33
N SER A 170 -4.40 -12.99 7.40
CA SER A 170 -4.48 -14.42 7.77
C SER A 170 -3.23 -14.90 8.53
N GLN A 171 -2.06 -14.39 8.16
CA GLN A 171 -0.80 -14.70 8.84
C GLN A 171 -0.69 -13.99 10.18
N THR A 172 -1.14 -12.73 10.30
CA THR A 172 -1.17 -11.98 11.56
C THR A 172 -1.85 -12.76 12.67
N ARG A 173 -2.98 -13.42 12.38
CA ARG A 173 -3.74 -14.23 13.36
C ARG A 173 -3.03 -15.49 13.83
N SER A 174 -2.05 -15.96 13.07
CA SER A 174 -1.30 -17.19 13.32
C SER A 174 0.15 -16.90 13.69
N TYR A 175 0.53 -15.63 13.77
CA TYR A 175 1.91 -15.22 13.92
C TYR A 175 2.40 -15.48 15.35
N GLN A 176 3.58 -16.05 15.43
CA GLN A 176 4.40 -16.11 16.62
C GLN A 176 5.73 -15.48 16.26
N THR A 177 6.20 -14.56 17.10
CA THR A 177 7.53 -13.96 16.93
C THR A 177 8.56 -15.08 16.85
N PRO A 178 9.36 -15.16 15.78
CA PRO A 178 10.41 -16.15 15.69
C PRO A 178 11.30 -16.06 16.92
N GLU A 179 11.59 -17.20 17.56
CA GLU A 179 12.57 -17.21 18.63
C GLU A 179 13.90 -16.70 18.08
N VAL A 180 14.44 -15.68 18.73
CA VAL A 180 15.74 -15.15 18.36
C VAL A 180 16.80 -16.14 18.82
N ASN A 181 17.09 -17.12 17.95
CA ASN A 181 18.15 -18.11 18.13
C ASN A 181 19.54 -17.47 17.89
N GLU A 182 20.60 -18.26 17.80
CA GLU A 182 21.96 -17.74 17.51
C GLU A 182 22.07 -17.04 16.14
N LYS A 183 21.18 -17.33 15.19
CA LYS A 183 21.20 -16.74 13.83
C LYS A 183 20.00 -15.85 13.57
N ILE A 184 20.28 -14.60 13.22
CA ILE A 184 19.28 -13.60 12.87
C ILE A 184 19.00 -13.64 11.37
N ASN A 185 17.76 -13.97 11.02
CA ASN A 185 17.18 -13.85 9.69
C ASN A 185 16.85 -12.40 9.35
N ILE A 186 17.39 -11.91 8.24
CA ILE A 186 17.15 -10.56 7.71
C ILE A 186 16.64 -10.70 6.27
N LEU A 187 15.56 -9.98 5.96
CA LEU A 187 15.10 -9.82 4.59
C LEU A 187 15.41 -8.41 4.11
N ILE A 188 15.93 -8.30 2.89
CA ILE A 188 16.22 -7.02 2.24
C ILE A 188 15.34 -6.93 0.99
N SER A 189 14.58 -5.85 0.87
CA SER A 189 13.78 -5.55 -0.33
C SER A 189 13.53 -4.05 -0.44
N ILE A 190 14.16 -3.40 -1.42
CA ILE A 190 14.05 -1.96 -1.69
C ILE A 190 12.98 -1.70 -2.77
N GLY A 191 11.85 -2.42 -2.65
CA GLY A 191 10.79 -2.42 -3.65
C GLY A 191 11.02 -3.39 -4.82
N ALA A 192 10.13 -3.34 -5.81
CA ALA A 192 10.08 -4.37 -6.86
C ALA A 192 11.30 -4.36 -7.78
N THR A 193 11.82 -3.18 -8.13
CA THR A 193 12.83 -3.00 -9.19
C THR A 193 14.23 -2.64 -8.68
N ASP A 194 14.38 -2.00 -7.52
CA ASP A 194 15.67 -1.58 -6.92
C ASP A 194 16.69 -1.08 -7.98
N PRO A 195 16.35 -0.02 -8.76
CA PRO A 195 17.15 0.39 -9.92
C PRO A 195 18.55 0.88 -9.53
N LEU A 196 18.73 1.39 -8.31
CA LEU A 196 20.01 1.89 -7.80
C LEU A 196 20.86 0.82 -7.10
N ASN A 197 20.42 -0.45 -7.10
CA ASN A 197 21.11 -1.58 -6.47
C ASN A 197 21.37 -1.37 -4.97
N THR A 198 20.45 -0.69 -4.30
CA THR A 198 20.54 -0.38 -2.87
C THR A 198 20.48 -1.65 -2.04
N GLY A 199 19.67 -2.63 -2.44
CA GLY A 199 19.67 -3.96 -1.81
C GLY A 199 21.05 -4.62 -1.87
N GLY A 200 21.69 -4.60 -3.04
CA GLY A 200 23.05 -5.10 -3.22
C GLY A 200 24.11 -4.39 -2.37
N LYS A 201 24.00 -3.05 -2.28
CA LYS A 201 24.88 -2.21 -1.44
C LYS A 201 24.78 -2.60 0.04
N LEU A 202 23.55 -2.77 0.54
CA LEU A 202 23.26 -3.16 1.93
C LEU A 202 23.75 -4.58 2.24
N ILE A 203 23.54 -5.54 1.34
CA ILE A 203 24.06 -6.91 1.48
C ILE A 203 25.57 -6.89 1.64
N TYR A 204 26.27 -6.16 0.75
CA TYR A 204 27.72 -6.08 0.79
C TYR A 204 28.21 -5.53 2.14
N TRP A 205 27.64 -4.42 2.63
CA TRP A 205 28.01 -3.82 3.91
C TRP A 205 27.74 -4.74 5.11
N LEU A 206 26.62 -5.47 5.10
CA LEU A 206 26.27 -6.39 6.18
C LEU A 206 27.20 -7.60 6.21
N LEU A 207 27.48 -8.21 5.06
CA LEU A 207 28.35 -9.40 4.99
C LEU A 207 29.82 -9.09 5.29
N GLU A 208 30.28 -7.87 4.97
CA GLU A 208 31.63 -7.40 5.34
C GLU A 208 31.86 -7.40 6.85
N LEU A 209 30.81 -7.17 7.64
CA LEU A 209 30.90 -7.01 9.10
C LEU A 209 30.37 -8.22 9.87
N MET A 210 29.38 -8.89 9.32
CA MET A 210 28.69 -10.02 9.93
C MET A 210 28.51 -11.14 8.89
N PRO A 211 29.57 -11.91 8.60
CA PRO A 211 29.56 -12.91 7.53
C PRO A 211 28.60 -14.08 7.79
N ASN A 212 28.11 -14.25 9.02
CA ASN A 212 27.24 -15.35 9.43
C ASN A 212 25.74 -14.99 9.46
N LEU A 213 25.35 -13.82 8.94
CA LEU A 213 23.93 -13.43 8.84
C LEU A 213 23.17 -14.30 7.85
N ASN A 214 21.94 -14.67 8.18
CA ASN A 214 21.04 -15.30 7.23
C ASN A 214 20.25 -14.22 6.49
N ILE A 215 20.77 -13.78 5.34
CA ILE A 215 20.16 -12.72 4.53
C ILE A 215 19.32 -13.35 3.42
N THR A 216 18.13 -12.81 3.20
CA THR A 216 17.29 -13.07 2.02
C THR A 216 17.13 -11.78 1.23
N LEU A 217 17.40 -11.80 -0.08
CA LEU A 217 17.05 -10.71 -0.99
C LEU A 217 15.73 -11.01 -1.68
N MET A 218 14.75 -10.12 -1.55
CA MET A 218 13.47 -10.22 -2.25
C MET A 218 13.28 -9.09 -3.26
N GLY A 219 12.79 -9.45 -4.43
CA GLY A 219 12.50 -8.51 -5.52
C GLY A 219 11.81 -9.21 -6.69
N THR A 220 11.76 -8.55 -7.85
CA THR A 220 11.20 -9.16 -9.07
C THR A 220 12.27 -9.40 -10.13
N SER A 221 11.90 -10.12 -11.18
CA SER A 221 12.75 -10.27 -12.37
C SER A 221 13.00 -8.95 -13.10
N SER A 222 12.24 -7.89 -12.80
CA SER A 222 12.44 -6.56 -13.36
C SER A 222 13.59 -5.80 -12.69
N ASN A 223 14.19 -6.32 -11.62
CA ASN A 223 15.40 -5.74 -11.06
C ASN A 223 16.60 -5.95 -12.01
N PRO A 224 17.20 -4.88 -12.57
CA PRO A 224 18.25 -4.99 -13.58
C PRO A 224 19.54 -5.61 -13.03
N HIS A 225 19.72 -5.62 -11.71
CA HIS A 225 20.93 -6.11 -11.04
C HIS A 225 20.84 -7.58 -10.63
N ILE A 226 19.67 -8.23 -10.75
CA ILE A 226 19.43 -9.53 -10.12
C ILE A 226 20.37 -10.64 -10.60
N LYS A 227 20.71 -10.66 -11.88
CA LYS A 227 21.65 -11.63 -12.46
C LYS A 227 23.05 -11.48 -11.85
N ARG A 228 23.52 -10.23 -11.73
CA ARG A 228 24.82 -9.91 -11.12
C ARG A 228 24.82 -10.30 -9.63
N LEU A 229 23.79 -9.91 -8.88
CA LEU A 229 23.69 -10.22 -7.46
C LEU A 229 23.68 -11.72 -7.18
N LYS A 230 22.95 -12.51 -7.97
CA LYS A 230 22.95 -13.98 -7.86
C LYS A 230 24.32 -14.59 -8.12
N SER A 231 25.10 -14.02 -9.04
CA SER A 231 26.48 -14.46 -9.28
C SER A 231 27.39 -14.11 -8.10
N THR A 232 27.31 -12.86 -7.62
CA THR A 232 28.16 -12.34 -6.54
C THR A 232 27.91 -13.01 -5.19
N PHE A 233 26.65 -13.28 -4.83
CA PHE A 233 26.27 -13.76 -3.49
C PHE A 233 25.69 -15.19 -3.47
N LYS A 234 25.97 -16.00 -4.50
CA LYS A 234 25.33 -17.30 -4.76
C LYS A 234 25.17 -18.22 -3.55
N ASN A 235 26.18 -18.24 -2.67
CA ASN A 235 26.24 -19.11 -1.48
C ASN A 235 26.19 -18.34 -0.17
N SER A 236 26.03 -17.02 -0.22
CA SER A 236 26.09 -16.13 0.95
C SER A 236 24.72 -15.67 1.40
N ILE A 237 23.73 -15.64 0.50
CA ILE A 237 22.36 -15.19 0.78
C ILE A 237 21.34 -16.05 0.04
N ASN A 238 20.09 -15.98 0.50
CA ASN A 238 18.93 -16.54 -0.21
C ASN A 238 18.32 -15.51 -1.17
N PHE A 239 17.65 -15.98 -2.22
CA PHE A 239 16.98 -15.13 -3.20
C PHE A 239 15.51 -15.54 -3.36
N GLU A 240 14.59 -14.60 -3.15
CA GLU A 240 13.14 -14.79 -3.29
C GLU A 240 12.62 -13.86 -4.40
N ILE A 241 12.58 -14.36 -5.64
CA ILE A 241 12.26 -13.55 -6.83
C ILE A 241 10.90 -13.91 -7.40
N ASN A 242 10.05 -12.90 -7.63
CA ASN A 242 8.66 -13.06 -8.10
C ASN A 242 7.81 -13.97 -7.18
N SER A 243 8.11 -13.96 -5.87
CA SER A 243 7.45 -14.84 -4.91
C SER A 243 5.96 -14.53 -4.78
N GLN A 244 5.15 -15.59 -4.70
CA GLN A 244 3.71 -15.51 -4.45
C GLN A 244 3.37 -15.73 -2.97
N CYS A 245 4.37 -15.95 -2.11
CA CYS A 245 4.19 -16.28 -0.70
C CYS A 245 4.89 -15.27 0.21
N ILE A 246 4.74 -13.97 -0.10
CA ILE A 246 5.48 -12.86 0.52
C ILE A 246 5.24 -12.84 2.04
N ALA A 247 3.98 -12.91 2.48
CA ALA A 247 3.64 -12.91 3.91
C ALA A 247 4.34 -14.07 4.67
N LYS A 248 4.32 -15.28 4.13
CA LYS A 248 4.97 -16.46 4.75
C LYS A 248 6.50 -16.36 4.81
N ILE A 249 7.11 -15.64 3.89
CA ILE A 249 8.55 -15.38 3.91
C ILE A 249 8.87 -14.36 4.99
N MET A 250 8.08 -13.28 5.07
CA MET A 250 8.26 -12.21 6.05
C MET A 250 8.11 -12.70 7.50
N THR A 251 7.17 -13.61 7.78
CA THR A 251 6.97 -14.14 9.15
C THR A 251 8.19 -14.88 9.71
N LYS A 252 9.14 -15.28 8.86
CA LYS A 252 10.38 -15.97 9.29
C LYS A 252 11.53 -15.01 9.60
N GLN A 253 11.33 -13.72 9.42
CA GLN A 253 12.37 -12.71 9.55
C GLN A 253 12.31 -12.05 10.91
N HIS A 254 13.47 -11.67 11.44
CA HIS A 254 13.54 -10.86 12.66
C HIS A 254 13.62 -9.36 12.34
N LEU A 255 14.12 -9.01 11.15
CA LEU A 255 14.24 -7.64 10.68
C LEU A 255 14.07 -7.61 9.16
N ILE A 256 13.34 -6.62 8.67
CA ILE A 256 13.22 -6.33 7.23
C ILE A 256 13.90 -4.99 6.95
N ILE A 257 14.75 -4.92 5.92
CA ILE A 257 15.31 -3.67 5.42
C ILE A 257 14.57 -3.30 4.14
N THR A 258 13.82 -2.20 4.16
CA THR A 258 12.90 -1.85 3.06
C THR A 258 12.73 -0.35 2.86
N ALA A 259 12.05 0.03 1.79
CA ALA A 259 11.58 1.38 1.56
C ALA A 259 10.27 1.64 2.34
N ALA A 260 9.90 2.91 2.56
CA ALA A 260 8.70 3.25 3.34
C ALA A 260 7.37 3.19 2.53
N GLY A 261 7.24 2.17 1.67
CA GLY A 261 6.05 1.88 0.86
C GLY A 261 5.13 0.82 1.50
N ASN A 262 4.30 0.15 0.68
CA ASN A 262 3.36 -0.87 1.16
C ASN A 262 4.03 -2.01 1.94
N MET A 263 5.25 -2.41 1.54
CA MET A 263 5.99 -3.49 2.21
C MET A 263 6.26 -3.20 3.69
N LEU A 264 6.44 -1.92 4.06
CA LEU A 264 6.58 -1.51 5.46
C LEU A 264 5.36 -1.92 6.28
N TRP A 265 4.17 -1.62 5.76
CA TRP A 265 2.91 -1.91 6.44
C TRP A 265 2.56 -3.40 6.40
N GLU A 266 2.89 -4.09 5.30
CA GLU A 266 2.84 -5.54 5.18
C GLU A 266 3.67 -6.20 6.30
N ALA A 267 4.93 -5.78 6.48
CA ALA A 267 5.79 -6.26 7.56
C ALA A 267 5.24 -5.95 8.95
N PHE A 268 4.75 -4.73 9.17
CA PHE A 268 4.21 -4.30 10.46
C PHE A 268 2.96 -5.07 10.86
N SER A 269 2.08 -5.39 9.90
CA SER A 269 0.93 -6.25 10.14
C SER A 269 1.30 -7.66 10.63
N LEU A 270 2.51 -8.12 10.30
CA LEU A 270 3.04 -9.39 10.73
C LEU A 270 3.88 -9.27 12.01
N GLY A 271 3.93 -8.09 12.64
CA GLY A 271 4.79 -7.82 13.79
C GLY A 271 6.28 -7.85 13.46
N VAL A 272 6.69 -7.75 12.19
CA VAL A 272 8.10 -7.80 11.81
C VAL A 272 8.65 -6.37 11.77
N PRO A 273 9.65 -6.03 12.60
CA PRO A 273 10.21 -4.68 12.61
C PRO A 273 11.01 -4.41 11.33
N CYS A 274 11.10 -3.13 10.96
CA CYS A 274 11.76 -2.69 9.74
C CYS A 274 12.87 -1.69 10.03
N ALA A 275 13.93 -1.72 9.21
CA ALA A 275 14.85 -0.62 9.02
C ALA A 275 14.56 0.02 7.64
N ILE A 276 14.47 1.35 7.59
CA ILE A 276 13.81 2.06 6.49
C ILE A 276 14.82 2.91 5.72
N VAL A 277 14.82 2.79 4.39
CA VAL A 277 15.51 3.68 3.46
C VAL A 277 14.48 4.54 2.73
N LYS A 278 14.69 5.86 2.64
CA LYS A 278 13.84 6.72 1.80
C LYS A 278 14.27 6.59 0.34
N THR A 279 13.38 6.07 -0.52
CA THR A 279 13.66 5.93 -1.97
C THR A 279 12.96 6.98 -2.82
N CYS A 280 11.87 7.57 -2.32
CA CYS A 280 11.11 8.60 -3.03
C CYS A 280 10.37 9.54 -2.08
N GLU A 281 10.02 10.73 -2.57
CA GLU A 281 9.49 11.81 -1.71
C GLU A 281 8.11 11.51 -1.12
N ASN A 282 7.26 10.80 -1.86
CA ASN A 282 5.94 10.39 -1.38
C ASN A 282 5.97 9.40 -0.19
N GLN A 283 7.15 8.94 0.23
CA GLN A 283 7.34 8.13 1.43
C GLN A 283 7.60 8.95 2.69
N GLN A 284 7.86 10.26 2.57
CA GLN A 284 8.28 11.10 3.70
C GLN A 284 7.27 11.11 4.85
N ARG A 285 5.97 11.14 4.53
CA ARG A 285 4.91 11.14 5.55
C ARG A 285 4.86 9.82 6.33
N ASN A 286 5.03 8.69 5.65
CA ASN A 286 5.14 7.37 6.30
C ASN A 286 6.37 7.30 7.19
N ILE A 287 7.52 7.81 6.72
CA ILE A 287 8.76 7.84 7.51
C ILE A 287 8.53 8.65 8.78
N ASN A 288 8.03 9.89 8.67
CA ASN A 288 7.78 10.77 9.81
C ASN A 288 6.86 10.10 10.84
N LEU A 289 5.76 9.51 10.38
CA LEU A 289 4.81 8.82 11.26
C LEU A 289 5.50 7.70 12.04
N VAL A 290 6.25 6.84 11.35
CA VAL A 290 6.86 5.68 12.01
C VAL A 290 8.03 6.10 12.91
N THR A 291 8.88 7.03 12.48
CA THR A 291 10.02 7.48 13.30
C THR A 291 9.62 8.25 14.55
N ASN A 292 8.41 8.82 14.59
CA ASN A 292 7.84 9.41 15.80
C ASN A 292 7.50 8.37 16.88
N VAL A 293 7.34 7.09 16.49
CA VAL A 293 6.96 5.99 17.39
C VAL A 293 8.11 5.00 17.58
N MET A 294 8.99 4.86 16.59
CA MET A 294 10.08 3.88 16.56
C MET A 294 11.43 4.56 16.32
N GLU A 295 12.27 4.57 17.35
CA GLU A 295 13.59 5.20 17.27
C GLU A 295 14.67 4.29 16.67
N GLY A 296 15.54 4.90 15.86
CA GLY A 296 16.74 4.24 15.33
C GLY A 296 16.43 3.14 14.30
N ILE A 297 15.36 3.33 13.51
CA ILE A 297 15.04 2.46 12.38
C ILE A 297 15.33 3.11 11.01
N TYR A 298 15.48 4.43 10.96
CA TYR A 298 15.73 5.15 9.71
C TYR A 298 17.21 5.09 9.33
N LEU A 299 17.49 4.62 8.12
CA LEU A 299 18.84 4.41 7.59
C LEU A 299 19.36 5.59 6.75
N GLY A 300 18.46 6.48 6.31
CA GLY A 300 18.77 7.63 5.47
C GLY A 300 18.12 7.56 4.08
N GLU A 301 18.49 8.54 3.24
CA GLU A 301 18.02 8.62 1.85
C GLU A 301 18.90 7.78 0.92
N GLU A 302 18.28 7.09 -0.04
CA GLU A 302 18.92 6.12 -0.92
C GLU A 302 20.20 6.65 -1.59
N LEU A 303 20.12 7.86 -2.14
CA LEU A 303 21.22 8.51 -2.87
C LEU A 303 22.37 8.97 -1.96
N THR A 304 22.11 9.21 -0.67
CA THR A 304 23.08 9.78 0.28
C THR A 304 23.39 8.83 1.44
N LEU A 305 23.01 7.54 1.33
CA LEU A 305 23.26 6.53 2.36
C LEU A 305 24.73 6.50 2.80
N ASN A 306 24.95 6.79 4.07
CA ASN A 306 26.25 6.75 4.71
C ASN A 306 26.52 5.34 5.27
N LYS A 307 27.58 4.67 4.77
CA LYS A 307 27.95 3.30 5.20
C LYS A 307 28.07 3.17 6.71
N GLN A 308 28.78 4.08 7.37
CA GLN A 308 29.06 4.00 8.80
C GLN A 308 27.77 4.15 9.63
N ALA A 309 26.93 5.13 9.29
CA ALA A 309 25.65 5.35 9.97
C ALA A 309 24.70 4.15 9.80
N VAL A 310 24.54 3.67 8.55
CA VAL A 310 23.70 2.50 8.24
C VAL A 310 24.14 1.27 9.01
N VAL A 311 25.44 0.97 8.97
CA VAL A 311 26.02 -0.15 9.69
C VAL A 311 25.79 -0.03 11.19
N HIS A 312 26.04 1.15 11.77
CA HIS A 312 25.86 1.37 13.20
C HIS A 312 24.41 1.12 13.63
N THR A 313 23.45 1.65 12.87
CA THR A 313 22.02 1.45 13.11
C THR A 313 21.65 -0.04 13.01
N LEU A 314 22.06 -0.72 11.94
CA LEU A 314 21.74 -2.14 11.74
C LEU A 314 22.37 -3.03 12.81
N LEU A 315 23.63 -2.78 13.20
CA LEU A 315 24.28 -3.51 14.29
C LEU A 315 23.55 -3.31 15.63
N THR A 316 23.06 -2.10 15.89
CA THR A 316 22.26 -1.80 17.09
C THR A 316 20.94 -2.55 17.09
N LEU A 317 20.27 -2.66 15.94
CA LEU A 317 19.04 -3.44 15.83
C LEU A 317 19.32 -4.95 16.00
N ILE A 318 20.34 -5.46 15.30
CA ILE A 318 20.64 -6.89 15.26
C ILE A 318 21.18 -7.41 16.60
N LYS A 319 22.01 -6.65 17.32
CA LYS A 319 22.64 -7.13 18.57
C LYS A 319 21.73 -7.06 19.79
N HIS A 320 20.64 -6.30 19.76
CA HIS A 320 19.79 -6.04 20.92
C HIS A 320 18.41 -6.70 20.76
N LYS A 321 18.29 -7.94 21.25
CA LYS A 321 17.05 -8.73 21.15
C LYS A 321 15.84 -8.02 21.76
N ASP A 322 16.00 -7.38 22.91
CA ASP A 322 14.93 -6.63 23.58
C ASP A 322 14.43 -5.47 22.72
N LYS A 323 15.33 -4.81 21.97
CA LYS A 323 14.97 -3.75 21.03
C LYS A 323 14.15 -4.30 19.86
N LEU A 324 14.53 -5.44 19.29
CA LEU A 324 13.74 -6.09 18.24
C LEU A 324 12.36 -6.52 18.73
N SER A 325 12.27 -7.06 19.95
CA SER A 325 10.99 -7.43 20.56
C SER A 325 10.09 -6.21 20.74
N LEU A 326 10.62 -5.12 21.29
CA LEU A 326 9.88 -3.87 21.45
C LEU A 326 9.39 -3.32 20.09
N LEU A 327 10.26 -3.31 19.08
CA LEU A 327 9.88 -2.84 17.74
C LEU A 327 8.84 -3.76 17.08
N SER A 328 8.89 -5.06 17.35
CA SER A 328 7.89 -6.04 16.90
C SER A 328 6.51 -5.72 17.47
N ASP A 329 6.43 -5.48 18.79
CA ASP A 329 5.18 -5.09 19.46
C ASP A 329 4.62 -3.76 18.92
N LEU A 330 5.49 -2.76 18.73
CA LEU A 330 5.11 -1.48 18.16
C LEU A 330 4.62 -1.61 16.72
N ALA A 331 5.23 -2.49 15.93
CA ALA A 331 4.87 -2.72 14.53
C ALA A 331 3.45 -3.29 14.43
N HIS A 332 3.15 -4.30 15.23
CA HIS A 332 1.82 -4.89 15.32
C HIS A 332 0.77 -3.90 15.85
N LYS A 333 1.16 -3.05 16.81
CA LYS A 333 0.27 -2.01 17.35
C LYS A 333 -0.07 -0.93 16.31
N LEU A 334 0.88 -0.57 15.45
CA LEU A 334 0.63 0.40 14.39
C LEU A 334 -0.28 -0.16 13.30
N CYS A 335 -0.04 -1.38 12.84
CA CYS A 335 -0.83 -1.99 11.77
C CYS A 335 -1.21 -3.42 12.16
N ASP A 336 -2.52 -3.71 12.21
CA ASP A 336 -3.05 -5.03 12.53
C ASP A 336 -3.53 -5.83 11.31
N GLY A 337 -3.34 -5.26 10.11
CA GLY A 337 -3.75 -5.83 8.83
C GLY A 337 -5.26 -5.85 8.56
N ALA A 338 -6.11 -5.28 9.43
CA ALA A 338 -7.56 -5.29 9.24
C ALA A 338 -8.11 -4.07 8.47
N GLY A 339 -7.24 -3.16 8.03
CA GLY A 339 -7.63 -1.87 7.44
C GLY A 339 -8.55 -1.98 6.24
N SER A 340 -8.30 -2.89 5.29
CA SER A 340 -9.20 -3.11 4.15
C SER A 340 -10.63 -3.46 4.56
N LEU A 341 -10.80 -4.21 5.65
CA LEU A 341 -12.13 -4.55 6.17
C LEU A 341 -12.77 -3.35 6.88
N ARG A 342 -12.00 -2.54 7.61
CA ARG A 342 -12.50 -1.30 8.22
C ARG A 342 -13.00 -0.33 7.16
N VAL A 343 -12.19 -0.07 6.13
CA VAL A 343 -12.55 0.83 5.03
C VAL A 343 -13.80 0.33 4.31
N ALA A 344 -13.86 -0.96 3.94
CA ALA A 344 -15.02 -1.55 3.29
C ALA A 344 -16.30 -1.41 4.13
N LYS A 345 -16.23 -1.66 5.44
CA LYS A 345 -17.37 -1.48 6.36
C LYS A 345 -17.84 -0.02 6.41
N SER A 346 -16.92 0.94 6.49
CA SER A 346 -17.28 2.37 6.49
C SER A 346 -18.02 2.78 5.22
N LEU A 347 -17.54 2.36 4.05
CA LEU A 347 -18.18 2.68 2.77
C LEU A 347 -19.57 2.05 2.65
N LEU A 348 -19.75 0.80 3.09
CA LEU A 348 -21.05 0.11 3.07
C LEU A 348 -22.04 0.68 4.10
N ALA A 349 -21.57 1.05 5.30
CA ALA A 349 -22.42 1.60 6.36
C ALA A 349 -23.01 2.97 6.00
N SER A 350 -22.21 3.81 5.34
CA SER A 350 -22.62 5.15 4.91
C SER A 350 -23.79 5.17 3.91
N GLN A 351 -24.22 4.01 3.41
CA GLN A 351 -25.31 3.86 2.45
C GLN A 351 -26.63 3.43 3.11
N LYS A 352 -26.63 3.05 4.40
CA LYS A 352 -27.87 2.78 5.12
C LYS A 352 -28.54 4.12 5.43
N PRO A 353 -29.83 4.33 5.09
CA PRO A 353 -30.53 5.54 5.48
C PRO A 353 -30.43 5.68 7.01
N SER A 354 -30.10 6.88 7.48
CA SER A 354 -30.20 7.21 8.90
C SER A 354 -31.59 6.78 9.37
N LYS A 355 -31.66 5.84 10.31
CA LYS A 355 -32.87 5.66 11.11
C LYS A 355 -33.01 6.94 11.92
N GLU A 356 -33.59 7.98 11.32
CA GLU A 356 -34.05 9.13 12.07
C GLU A 356 -34.96 8.61 13.17
N GLY A 357 -34.64 9.01 14.40
CA GLY A 357 -35.38 8.63 15.58
C GLY A 357 -36.83 9.03 15.41
N LYS A 358 -37.70 8.02 15.30
CA LYS A 358 -39.05 8.13 15.84
C LYS A 358 -38.90 8.24 17.35
N HIS A 359 -38.68 9.45 17.84
CA HIS A 359 -39.15 9.83 19.15
C HIS A 359 -40.60 10.27 18.95
N ASP A 360 -41.50 9.30 19.17
CA ASP A 360 -42.89 9.59 19.53
C ASP A 360 -42.94 10.29 20.91
#